data_AF-A0A175VQ77-F1
#
_entry.id   AF-A0A175VQ77-F1
#
_cell.length_a   1.000
_cell.length_b   1.000
_cell.length_c   1.000
_cell.angle_alpha   90.00
_cell.angle_beta   90.00
_cell.angle_gamma   90.00
#
_symmetry.space_group_name_H-M   'P 1'
#
loop_
_entity.id
_entity.type
_entity.pdbx_description
1 polymer ?
#
loop_
_entity_poly.entity_id
_entity_poly.type
_entity_poly.pdbx_seq_one_letter_code
_entity_poly.pdbx_strand_id
1 'polypeptide(L)'
;MSSKSFSRLALVNLVDTWPYYQQNPAAYKARVQDYYYFMIEGYPKPFGYIEQRLLTMEGAPTSPREFYNEALRVMSSEGEHVLNTDRSGLDPFGFVSFSTHLIGFVREGNDTKYWVPKRSATKPTVPNKLDSTVAGVIRSGERPVDCMARKIAVEASVPKEYTRANITACGTVLYQMSITSTGKPSC
;
A
#
# COMPACT_ATOMS: atom_id res chain seq x y z
N MET A 1 -10.24 -11.45 -26.64
CA MET A 1 -9.11 -11.74 -25.73
C MET A 1 -9.57 -12.80 -24.75
N SER A 2 -8.89 -13.95 -24.65
CA SER A 2 -9.19 -14.95 -23.61
C SER A 2 -8.97 -14.29 -22.25
N SER A 3 -10.01 -14.15 -21.43
CA SER A 3 -9.84 -13.66 -20.06
C SER A 3 -9.15 -14.76 -19.26
N LYS A 4 -7.90 -14.54 -18.84
CA LYS A 4 -7.29 -15.41 -17.83
C LYS A 4 -8.19 -15.38 -16.59
N SER A 5 -8.78 -16.51 -16.24
CA SER A 5 -9.44 -16.66 -14.94
C SER A 5 -8.35 -16.87 -13.88
N PHE A 6 -8.47 -16.14 -12.79
CA PHE A 6 -7.62 -16.33 -11.62
C PHE A 6 -8.44 -16.96 -10.50
N SER A 7 -7.87 -17.93 -9.79
CA SER A 7 -8.40 -18.32 -8.48
C SER A 7 -8.08 -17.22 -7.46
N ARG A 8 -8.81 -17.19 -6.34
CA ARG A 8 -8.53 -16.26 -5.23
C ARG A 8 -7.08 -16.42 -4.73
N LEU A 9 -6.61 -17.66 -4.62
CA LEU A 9 -5.24 -17.97 -4.24
C LEU A 9 -4.22 -17.46 -5.28
N ALA A 10 -4.53 -17.58 -6.58
CA ALA A 10 -3.67 -17.05 -7.62
C ALA A 10 -3.54 -15.53 -7.56
N LEU A 11 -4.59 -14.81 -7.14
CA LEU A 11 -4.52 -13.36 -6.90
C LEU A 11 -3.63 -13.01 -5.70
N VAL A 12 -3.73 -13.78 -4.60
CA VAL A 12 -2.86 -13.58 -3.43
C VAL A 12 -1.40 -13.81 -3.82
N ASN A 13 -1.09 -14.91 -4.51
CA ASN A 13 0.27 -15.22 -4.94
C ASN A 13 0.84 -14.24 -5.98
N LEU A 14 -0.02 -13.50 -6.70
CA LEU A 14 0.41 -12.45 -7.62
C LEU A 14 0.86 -11.18 -6.90
N VAL A 15 0.31 -10.92 -5.72
CA VAL A 15 0.55 -9.71 -4.93
C VAL A 15 1.63 -9.98 -3.89
N ASP A 16 1.45 -10.99 -3.04
CA ASP A 16 2.34 -11.33 -1.93
C ASP A 16 3.52 -12.18 -2.42
N THR A 17 4.43 -11.51 -3.12
CA THR A 17 5.52 -12.13 -3.90
C THR A 17 6.86 -12.10 -3.17
N TRP A 18 6.96 -11.37 -2.06
CA TRP A 18 8.16 -11.34 -1.24
C TRP A 18 8.29 -12.61 -0.39
N PRO A 19 9.44 -13.29 -0.39
CA PRO A 19 9.65 -14.47 0.45
C PRO A 19 9.63 -14.08 1.94
N TYR A 20 8.98 -14.87 2.78
CA TYR A 20 9.05 -14.71 4.24
C TYR A 20 10.12 -15.61 4.83
N TYR A 21 10.97 -15.05 5.70
CA TYR A 21 12.06 -15.80 6.33
C TYR A 21 11.56 -17.05 7.05
N GLN A 22 10.41 -16.97 7.72
CA GLN A 22 9.81 -18.07 8.49
C GLN A 22 9.28 -19.21 7.59
N GLN A 23 8.96 -18.92 6.32
CA GLN A 23 8.42 -19.90 5.39
C GLN A 23 9.51 -20.52 4.51
N ASN A 24 10.44 -19.68 4.02
CA ASN A 24 11.53 -20.13 3.16
C ASN A 24 12.79 -19.27 3.40
N PRO A 25 13.62 -19.62 4.41
CA PRO A 25 14.83 -18.87 4.74
C PRO A 25 15.82 -18.75 3.58
N ALA A 26 15.92 -19.77 2.72
CA ALA A 26 16.83 -19.77 1.58
C ALA A 26 16.38 -18.76 0.51
N ALA A 27 15.10 -18.77 0.14
CA ALA A 27 14.55 -17.80 -0.80
C ALA A 27 14.59 -16.37 -0.24
N TYR A 28 14.34 -16.19 1.06
CA TYR A 28 14.49 -14.89 1.71
C TYR A 28 15.93 -14.38 1.60
N LYS A 29 16.92 -15.20 2.01
CA LYS A 29 18.34 -14.83 1.96
C LYS A 29 18.80 -14.51 0.53
N ALA A 30 18.40 -15.31 -0.44
CA ALA A 30 18.70 -15.05 -1.84
C ALA A 30 18.09 -13.73 -2.33
N ARG A 31 16.84 -13.43 -1.93
CA ARG A 31 16.18 -12.17 -2.33
C ARG A 31 16.86 -10.95 -1.70
N VAL A 32 17.14 -10.97 -0.40
CA VAL A 32 17.69 -9.79 0.31
C VAL A 32 19.14 -9.48 -0.04
N GLN A 33 19.86 -10.38 -0.73
CA GLN A 33 21.24 -10.14 -1.17
C GLN A 33 21.37 -8.92 -2.11
N ASP A 34 20.31 -8.62 -2.86
CA ASP A 34 20.28 -7.48 -3.79
C ASP A 34 19.80 -6.17 -3.12
N TYR A 35 19.61 -6.17 -1.79
CA TYR A 35 19.05 -5.05 -1.03
C TYR A 35 19.94 -4.64 0.13
N TYR A 36 19.95 -3.33 0.39
CA TYR A 36 20.42 -2.74 1.63
C TYR A 36 19.26 -2.54 2.59
N TYR A 37 19.53 -2.65 3.88
CA TYR A 37 18.58 -2.25 4.91
C TYR A 37 18.58 -0.73 5.09
N PHE A 38 17.39 -0.12 5.10
CA PHE A 38 17.25 1.24 5.58
C PHE A 38 17.28 1.22 7.13
N MET A 39 18.36 1.74 7.70
CA MET A 39 18.57 1.79 9.16
C MET A 39 18.43 3.23 9.67
N ILE A 40 17.92 3.38 10.89
CA ILE A 40 17.90 4.65 11.62
C ILE A 40 18.75 4.46 12.87
N GLU A 41 19.64 5.43 13.14
CA GLU A 41 20.49 5.42 14.33
C GLU A 41 19.65 5.28 15.60
N GLY A 42 20.10 4.42 16.53
CA GLY A 42 19.37 4.10 17.75
C GLY A 42 18.38 2.94 17.64
N TYR A 43 18.08 2.44 16.43
CA TYR A 43 17.17 1.32 16.22
C TYR A 43 17.88 0.07 15.69
N PRO A 44 17.72 -1.10 16.33
CA PRO A 44 18.44 -2.32 15.97
C PRO A 44 17.86 -3.06 14.75
N LYS A 45 16.66 -2.69 14.29
CA LYS A 45 15.92 -3.37 13.21
C LYS A 45 15.72 -2.45 12.01
N PRO A 46 15.67 -3.00 10.79
CA PRO A 46 15.50 -2.21 9.58
C PRO A 46 14.08 -1.63 9.46
N PHE A 47 13.98 -0.46 8.82
CA PHE A 47 12.71 0.21 8.53
C PHE A 47 12.21 -0.07 7.11
N GLY A 48 13.09 -0.56 6.24
CA GLY A 48 12.78 -0.88 4.86
C GLY A 48 13.95 -1.50 4.11
N TYR A 49 13.75 -1.71 2.81
CA TYR A 49 14.69 -2.36 1.90
C TYR A 49 14.96 -1.44 0.71
N ILE A 50 16.22 -1.09 0.50
CA ILE A 50 16.67 -0.27 -0.63
C ILE A 50 17.33 -1.21 -1.63
N GLU A 51 16.78 -1.31 -2.83
CA GLU A 51 17.40 -2.11 -3.88
C GLU A 51 18.76 -1.50 -4.28
N GLN A 52 19.80 -2.33 -4.44
CA GLN A 52 21.15 -1.88 -4.80
C GLN A 52 21.17 -1.00 -6.07
N ARG A 53 20.31 -1.30 -7.05
CA ARG A 53 20.17 -0.54 -8.31
C ARG A 53 19.72 0.92 -8.13
N LEU A 54 19.05 1.24 -7.02
CA LEU A 54 18.67 2.61 -6.69
C LEU A 54 19.86 3.44 -6.21
N LEU A 55 20.87 2.80 -5.62
CA LEU A 55 22.05 3.48 -5.10
C LEU A 55 23.06 3.81 -6.20
N THR A 56 23.12 3.04 -7.28
CA THR A 56 24.07 3.27 -8.38
C THR A 56 23.60 4.32 -9.38
N MET A 57 22.40 4.91 -9.21
CA MET A 57 21.70 5.73 -10.22
C MET A 57 21.50 5.05 -11.59
N GLU A 58 21.87 3.77 -11.73
CA GLU A 58 21.67 2.96 -12.94
C GLU A 58 20.22 2.46 -13.06
N GLY A 59 19.42 2.58 -11.99
CA GLY A 59 18.01 2.26 -11.96
C GLY A 59 17.12 3.35 -12.57
N ALA A 60 16.13 2.93 -13.37
CA ALA A 60 15.00 3.78 -13.68
C ALA A 60 14.28 4.19 -12.39
N PRO A 61 13.76 5.43 -12.28
CA PRO A 61 13.01 5.84 -11.09
C PRO A 61 11.87 4.86 -10.78
N THR A 62 11.86 4.38 -9.53
CA THR A 62 10.88 3.42 -8.99
C THR A 62 9.57 4.11 -8.58
N SER A 63 9.66 5.35 -8.14
CA SER A 63 8.52 6.25 -7.92
C SER A 63 8.57 7.45 -8.86
N PRO A 64 7.43 8.13 -9.10
CA PRO A 64 7.45 9.47 -9.69
C PRO A 64 8.43 10.35 -8.90
N ARG A 65 9.35 11.01 -9.60
CA ARG A 65 10.38 11.90 -9.01
C ARG A 65 9.78 13.24 -8.58
N GLU A 66 8.63 13.21 -7.93
CA GLU A 66 7.89 14.37 -7.47
C GLU A 66 7.41 14.10 -6.05
N PHE A 67 7.53 15.12 -5.20
CA PHE A 67 6.95 15.07 -3.87
C PHE A 67 5.43 15.13 -3.97
N TYR A 68 4.75 14.19 -3.31
CA TYR A 68 3.29 14.20 -3.24
C TYR A 68 2.76 15.23 -2.24
N ASN A 69 3.65 15.81 -1.40
CA ASN A 69 3.30 16.64 -0.26
C ASN A 69 2.32 15.93 0.68
N GLU A 70 2.55 14.62 0.86
CA GLU A 70 1.74 13.75 1.70
C GLU A 70 2.64 13.03 2.70
N ALA A 71 2.78 13.61 3.90
CA ALA A 71 3.62 13.08 4.96
C ALA A 71 3.07 11.76 5.51
N LEU A 72 3.88 10.71 5.46
CA LEU A 72 3.62 9.38 5.95
C LEU A 72 4.57 9.04 7.09
N ARG A 73 4.10 8.23 8.03
CA ARG A 73 4.89 7.77 9.17
C ARG A 73 5.82 6.63 8.78
N VAL A 74 7.07 6.72 9.21
CA VAL A 74 8.02 5.61 9.26
C VAL A 74 7.99 5.05 10.69
N MET A 75 7.66 3.77 10.82
CA MET A 75 7.40 3.12 12.10
C MET A 75 8.51 2.13 12.44
N SER A 76 8.92 2.07 13.70
CA SER A 76 9.78 0.98 14.17
C SER A 76 9.01 -0.34 14.17
N SER A 77 9.73 -1.46 14.29
CA SER A 77 9.09 -2.78 14.42
C SER A 77 8.21 -2.92 15.66
N GLU A 78 8.42 -2.06 16.67
CA GLU A 78 7.64 -2.05 17.92
C GLU A 78 6.41 -1.13 17.82
N GLY A 79 6.17 -0.53 16.64
CA GLY A 79 5.01 0.34 16.41
C GLY A 79 5.19 1.79 16.90
N GLU A 80 6.43 2.23 17.11
CA GLU A 80 6.76 3.62 17.42
C GLU A 80 6.83 4.45 16.14
N HIS A 81 6.29 5.67 16.14
CA HIS A 81 6.49 6.64 15.07
C HIS A 81 7.85 7.31 15.21
N VAL A 82 8.73 7.11 14.22
CA VAL A 82 10.13 7.58 14.27
C VAL A 82 10.34 8.87 13.49
N LEU A 83 9.84 8.94 12.26
CA LEU A 83 9.95 10.13 11.41
C LEU A 83 8.85 10.18 10.35
N ASN A 84 8.75 11.33 9.68
CA ASN A 84 7.92 11.52 8.51
C ASN A 84 8.73 11.37 7.22
N THR A 85 8.17 10.67 6.24
CA THR A 85 8.64 10.65 4.86
C THR A 85 7.56 11.18 3.94
N ASP A 86 7.91 11.77 2.79
CA ASP A 86 6.89 11.97 1.76
C ASP A 86 6.52 10.62 1.13
N ARG A 87 5.27 10.49 0.68
CA ARG A 87 4.79 9.30 -0.02
C ARG A 87 5.72 8.81 -1.14
N SER A 88 6.41 9.71 -1.85
CA SER A 88 7.39 9.37 -2.88
C SER A 88 8.56 8.51 -2.39
N GLY A 89 8.84 8.52 -1.09
CA GLY A 89 9.87 7.72 -0.43
C GLY A 89 9.47 6.29 -0.09
N LEU A 90 8.18 5.91 -0.19
CA LEU A 90 7.75 4.56 0.14
C LEU A 90 8.42 3.48 -0.72
N ASP A 91 8.29 3.60 -2.05
CA ASP A 91 8.81 2.59 -2.98
C ASP A 91 10.36 2.54 -3.01
N PRO A 92 11.10 3.67 -3.03
CA PRO A 92 12.57 3.63 -3.05
C PRO A 92 13.22 3.10 -1.77
N PHE A 93 12.61 3.37 -0.60
CA PHE A 93 13.18 2.97 0.69
C PHE A 93 12.57 1.69 1.26
N GLY A 94 11.54 1.14 0.61
CA GLY A 94 10.86 -0.08 1.03
C GLY A 94 10.19 0.05 2.40
N PHE A 95 9.69 1.24 2.75
CA PHE A 95 9.02 1.47 4.02
C PHE A 95 7.67 0.77 4.08
N VAL A 96 7.32 0.28 5.26
CA VAL A 96 5.96 -0.21 5.52
C VAL A 96 4.98 0.96 5.38
N SER A 97 4.04 0.83 4.46
CA SER A 97 2.98 1.82 4.23
C SER A 97 1.65 1.35 4.83
N PHE A 98 0.84 2.31 5.27
CA PHE A 98 -0.46 2.04 5.87
C PHE A 98 -1.54 2.71 5.02
N SER A 99 -2.57 1.95 4.66
CA SER A 99 -3.71 2.47 3.88
C SER A 99 -5.03 1.97 4.46
N THR A 100 -6.10 2.72 4.25
CA THR A 100 -7.47 2.29 4.50
C THR A 100 -8.18 2.00 3.20
N HIS A 101 -8.99 0.94 3.20
CA HIS A 101 -9.85 0.55 2.10
C HIS A 101 -11.28 0.37 2.62
N LEU A 102 -12.25 0.88 1.88
CA LEU A 102 -13.68 0.80 2.21
C LEU A 102 -14.39 -0.10 1.21
N ILE A 103 -15.26 -0.96 1.73
CA ILE A 103 -16.24 -1.70 0.94
C ILE A 103 -17.63 -1.14 1.28
N GLY A 104 -18.16 -0.33 0.38
CA GLY A 104 -19.53 0.17 0.42
C GLY A 104 -20.47 -0.78 -0.30
N PHE A 105 -21.60 -1.09 0.31
CA PHE A 105 -22.62 -1.95 -0.27
C PHE A 105 -24.01 -1.53 0.17
N VAL A 106 -25.01 -1.94 -0.60
CA VAL A 106 -26.43 -1.86 -0.25
C VAL A 106 -27.02 -3.26 -0.25
N ARG A 107 -27.99 -3.51 0.64
CA ARG A 107 -28.76 -4.76 0.66
C ARG A 107 -30.14 -4.48 0.07
N GLU A 108 -30.55 -5.31 -0.88
CA GLU A 108 -31.84 -5.22 -1.55
C GLU A 108 -32.47 -6.62 -1.58
N GLY A 109 -33.43 -6.86 -0.69
CA GLY A 109 -33.95 -8.22 -0.47
C GLY A 109 -32.85 -9.17 0.04
N ASN A 110 -32.63 -10.26 -0.70
CA ASN A 110 -31.57 -11.25 -0.42
C ASN A 110 -30.24 -10.92 -1.10
N ASP A 111 -30.18 -9.87 -1.93
CA ASP A 111 -28.99 -9.53 -2.69
C ASP A 111 -28.15 -8.46 -1.96
N THR A 112 -26.83 -8.55 -2.15
CA THR A 112 -25.89 -7.51 -1.74
C THR A 112 -25.22 -6.92 -2.98
N LYS A 113 -25.37 -5.61 -3.18
CA LYS A 113 -24.77 -4.88 -4.29
C LYS A 113 -23.62 -4.03 -3.78
N TYR A 114 -22.46 -4.11 -4.42
CA TYR A 114 -21.24 -3.40 -4.02
C TYR A 114 -20.98 -2.18 -4.89
N TRP A 115 -20.51 -1.10 -4.28
CA TRP A 115 -20.03 0.08 -4.99
C TRP A 115 -18.59 -0.13 -5.43
N VAL A 116 -18.38 -0.40 -6.72
CA VAL A 116 -17.06 -0.68 -7.30
C VAL A 116 -16.68 0.42 -8.29
N PRO A 117 -15.88 1.43 -7.88
CA PRO A 117 -15.47 2.49 -8.78
C PRO A 117 -14.43 2.02 -9.79
N LYS A 118 -14.38 2.73 -10.92
CA LYS A 118 -13.28 2.63 -11.89
C LYS A 118 -12.34 3.81 -11.70
N ARG A 119 -11.05 3.55 -11.53
CA ARG A 119 -10.02 4.59 -11.38
C ARG A 119 -9.94 5.44 -12.64
N SER A 120 -9.75 6.76 -12.45
CA SER A 120 -9.49 7.69 -13.55
C SER A 120 -8.30 7.24 -14.41
N ALA A 121 -8.38 7.50 -15.72
CA ALA A 121 -7.27 7.28 -16.66
C ALA A 121 -6.03 8.12 -16.31
N THR A 122 -6.19 9.22 -15.58
CA THR A 122 -5.10 10.14 -15.19
C THR A 122 -4.40 9.76 -13.89
N LYS A 123 -4.81 8.68 -13.21
CA LYS A 123 -4.11 8.24 -12.00
C LYS A 123 -2.69 7.74 -12.38
N PRO A 124 -1.64 8.16 -11.65
CA PRO A 124 -0.26 7.75 -11.95
C PRO A 124 -0.03 6.25 -11.71
N THR A 125 -0.83 5.65 -10.83
CA THR A 125 -0.75 4.23 -10.49
C THR A 125 -2.04 3.52 -10.90
N VAL A 126 -1.87 2.40 -11.61
CA VAL A 126 -2.94 1.48 -12.05
C VAL A 126 -4.19 2.19 -12.62
N PRO A 127 -4.05 3.04 -13.67
CA PRO A 127 -5.19 3.74 -14.27
C PRO A 127 -6.20 2.76 -14.89
N ASN A 128 -7.47 3.18 -14.98
CA ASN A 128 -8.58 2.41 -15.58
C ASN A 128 -8.93 1.07 -14.90
N LYS A 129 -8.31 0.71 -13.78
CA LYS A 129 -8.64 -0.50 -13.02
C LYS A 129 -9.84 -0.26 -12.09
N LEU A 130 -10.51 -1.35 -11.72
CA LEU A 130 -11.50 -1.32 -10.63
C LEU A 130 -10.77 -1.17 -9.29
N ASP A 131 -11.44 -0.56 -8.31
CA ASP A 131 -10.89 -0.31 -6.98
C ASP A 131 -11.90 -0.72 -5.90
N SER A 132 -11.45 -0.71 -4.65
CA SER A 132 -12.34 -0.63 -3.49
C SER A 132 -13.17 0.67 -3.55
N THR A 133 -14.31 0.72 -2.83
CA THR A 133 -15.25 1.85 -2.91
C THR A 133 -14.55 3.19 -2.66
N VAL A 134 -13.67 3.23 -1.66
CA VAL A 134 -12.75 4.34 -1.39
C VAL A 134 -11.45 3.75 -0.84
N ALA A 135 -10.31 4.31 -1.24
CA ALA A 135 -9.00 3.88 -0.77
C ALA A 135 -8.09 5.07 -0.49
N GLY A 136 -7.23 4.95 0.53
CA GLY A 136 -6.29 6.02 0.81
C GLY A 136 -5.15 5.64 1.73
N VAL A 137 -3.98 6.19 1.45
CA VAL A 137 -2.84 6.12 2.36
C VAL A 137 -3.14 6.93 3.63
N ILE A 138 -2.78 6.37 4.78
CA ILE A 138 -2.94 6.99 6.10
C ILE A 138 -1.75 7.90 6.34
N ARG A 139 -2.03 9.19 6.56
CA ARG A 139 -1.00 10.20 6.80
C ARG A 139 -0.37 10.03 8.18
N SER A 140 0.80 10.62 8.37
CA SER A 140 1.40 10.71 9.69
C SER A 140 0.48 11.46 10.65
N GLY A 141 0.41 10.99 11.90
CA GLY A 141 -0.50 11.50 12.92
C GLY A 141 -2.00 11.18 12.68
N GLU A 142 -2.35 10.53 11.57
CA GLU A 142 -3.74 10.22 11.22
C GLU A 142 -4.14 8.81 11.72
N ARG A 143 -5.31 8.72 12.35
CA ARG A 143 -5.92 7.42 12.67
C ARG A 143 -6.60 6.86 11.43
N PRO A 144 -6.68 5.52 11.27
CA PRO A 144 -7.35 4.91 10.11
C PRO A 144 -8.76 5.46 9.84
N VAL A 145 -9.57 5.64 10.88
CA VAL A 145 -10.94 6.20 10.75
C VAL A 145 -10.96 7.63 10.23
N ASP A 146 -10.00 8.46 10.63
CA ASP A 146 -9.89 9.85 10.17
C ASP A 146 -9.43 9.93 8.72
N CYS A 147 -8.50 9.04 8.32
CA CYS A 147 -8.12 8.84 6.92
C CYS A 147 -9.34 8.50 6.07
N MET A 148 -10.13 7.51 6.49
CA MET A 148 -11.29 7.09 5.72
C MET A 148 -12.36 8.19 5.64
N ALA A 149 -12.67 8.87 6.75
CA ALA A 149 -13.60 10.00 6.75
C ALA A 149 -13.14 11.11 5.79
N ARG A 150 -11.85 11.45 5.77
CA ARG A 150 -11.29 12.41 4.82
C ARG A 150 -11.42 11.94 3.37
N LYS A 151 -11.08 10.70 3.09
CA LYS A 151 -11.03 10.15 1.73
C LYS A 151 -12.42 10.00 1.13
N ILE A 152 -13.39 9.47 1.87
CA ILE A 152 -14.74 9.23 1.37
C ILE A 152 -15.50 10.53 1.06
N ALA A 153 -15.24 11.60 1.83
CA ALA A 153 -15.80 12.92 1.56
C ALA A 153 -15.30 13.50 0.22
N VAL A 154 -14.08 13.17 -0.18
CA VAL A 154 -13.48 13.66 -1.44
C VAL A 154 -13.80 12.73 -2.62
N GLU A 155 -13.70 11.42 -2.41
CA GLU A 155 -13.77 10.44 -3.50
C GLU A 155 -15.20 9.97 -3.81
N ALA A 156 -16.12 10.07 -2.85
CA ALA A 156 -17.50 9.62 -2.99
C ALA A 156 -18.54 10.64 -2.49
N SER A 157 -18.11 11.85 -2.10
CA SER A 157 -18.98 12.92 -1.60
C SER A 157 -19.85 12.53 -0.39
N VAL A 158 -19.42 11.57 0.41
CA VAL A 158 -20.13 11.15 1.64
C VAL A 158 -19.66 12.00 2.83
N PRO A 159 -20.55 12.62 3.62
CA PRO A 159 -20.17 13.42 4.76
C PRO A 159 -19.29 12.66 5.76
N LYS A 160 -18.31 13.37 6.34
CA LYS A 160 -17.36 12.79 7.31
C LYS A 160 -18.08 12.27 8.55
N GLU A 161 -19.10 13.00 8.98
CA GLU A 161 -19.91 12.76 10.18
C GLU A 161 -20.73 11.48 9.99
N TYR A 162 -21.37 11.33 8.82
CA TYR A 162 -22.07 10.10 8.45
C TYR A 162 -21.10 8.90 8.46
N THR A 163 -19.92 9.07 7.85
CA THR A 163 -18.92 8.00 7.81
C THR A 163 -18.49 7.60 9.22
N ARG A 164 -18.13 8.56 10.08
CA ARG A 164 -17.70 8.28 11.46
C ARG A 164 -18.76 7.58 12.29
N ALA A 165 -20.04 7.91 12.08
CA ALA A 165 -21.14 7.30 12.81
C ALA A 165 -21.48 5.87 12.35
N ASN A 166 -21.13 5.49 11.10
CA ASN A 166 -21.62 4.25 10.48
C ASN A 166 -20.52 3.28 10.03
N ILE A 167 -19.26 3.72 9.94
CA ILE A 167 -18.17 2.85 9.47
C ILE A 167 -17.84 1.77 10.50
N THR A 168 -17.63 0.55 10.03
CA THR A 168 -17.21 -0.59 10.86
C THR A 168 -15.83 -1.07 10.43
N ALA A 169 -14.94 -1.33 11.40
CA ALA A 169 -13.64 -1.95 11.14
C ALA A 169 -13.79 -3.46 10.90
N CYS A 170 -13.21 -3.98 9.81
CA CYS A 170 -13.37 -5.38 9.40
C CYS A 170 -12.07 -6.20 9.39
N GLY A 171 -10.97 -5.65 9.92
CA GLY A 171 -9.66 -6.30 9.96
C GLY A 171 -8.62 -5.59 9.08
N THR A 172 -7.47 -6.26 8.92
CA THR A 172 -6.30 -5.73 8.22
C THR A 172 -5.74 -6.80 7.29
N VAL A 173 -5.29 -6.39 6.10
CA VAL A 173 -4.54 -7.23 5.17
C VAL A 173 -3.10 -6.73 5.13
N LEU A 174 -2.15 -7.65 5.31
CA LEU A 174 -0.73 -7.40 5.14
C LEU A 174 -0.24 -8.25 3.97
N TYR A 175 0.57 -7.64 3.11
CA TYR A 175 1.26 -8.31 2.01
C TYR A 175 2.53 -7.53 1.71
N GLN A 176 3.49 -8.18 1.07
CA GLN A 176 4.70 -7.54 0.56
C GLN A 176 4.91 -7.94 -0.89
N MET A 177 4.91 -6.94 -1.77
CA MET A 177 5.11 -7.15 -3.20
C MET A 177 6.60 -7.03 -3.56
N SER A 178 6.95 -7.60 -4.72
CA SER A 178 8.24 -7.44 -5.41
C SER A 178 8.27 -6.31 -6.46
N ILE A 179 7.27 -5.43 -6.44
CA ILE A 179 7.03 -4.41 -7.46
C ILE A 179 6.64 -3.07 -6.83
N THR A 180 7.03 -2.00 -7.51
CA THR A 180 6.67 -0.62 -7.20
C THR A 180 5.17 -0.39 -7.43
N SER A 181 4.66 0.73 -6.92
CA SER A 181 3.32 1.21 -7.22
C SER A 181 3.06 1.50 -8.71
N THR A 182 4.12 1.59 -9.54
CA THR A 182 4.05 1.76 -10.99
C THR A 182 4.21 0.46 -11.78
N GLY A 183 4.33 -0.68 -11.08
CA GLY A 183 4.46 -2.01 -11.69
C GLY A 183 5.85 -2.35 -12.20
N LYS A 184 6.86 -1.52 -11.91
CA LYS A 184 8.28 -1.87 -12.14
C LYS A 184 8.77 -2.79 -11.02
N PRO A 185 9.75 -3.69 -11.26
CA PRO A 185 10.42 -4.40 -10.19
C PRO A 185 10.93 -3.42 -9.10
N SER A 186 10.68 -3.76 -7.84
CA SER A 186 11.14 -3.03 -6.64
C SER A 186 11.60 -4.05 -5.60
N CYS A 187 11.75 -3.62 -4.34
CA CYS A 187 11.44 -4.45 -3.16
C CYS A 187 10.47 -5.53 -3.56
#